data_AF-A0A259CH83-F1
#
_entry.id   AF-A0A259CH83-F1
#
_cell.length_a   1.000
_cell.length_b   1.000
_cell.length_c   1.000
_cell.angle_alpha   90.00
_cell.angle_beta   90.00
_cell.angle_gamma   90.00
#
_symmetry.space_group_name_H-M   'P 1'
#
loop_
_entity.id
_entity.type
_entity.pdbx_description
1 polymer ?
#
loop_
_entity_poly.entity_id
_entity_poly.type
_entity_poly.pdbx_seq_one_letter_code
_entity_poly.pdbx_strand_id
1 'polypeptide(L)'
;MTNGEMLLIVTFSVLALFSIAVMAKAHTTAYSFHAFLFTLASIASVFAIANRYMDRPAELPPQTINGRPNYNMGPVKVGTLLAVFWGIAGFLVGVIIALQLAFPVLNFDLPFTAFGRLRPLHTSAVIFAFGGNVLIATSFYVVQRTSRARLAGDLAPWFVVLGYNLFIVVAG
;
A
#
# COMPACT_ATOMS: atom_id res chain seq x y z
N MET A 1 4.51 -18.42 17.68
CA MET A 1 4.63 -17.42 16.60
C MET A 1 5.37 -18.05 15.43
N THR A 2 4.95 -17.80 14.19
CA THR A 2 5.66 -18.30 13.00
C THR A 2 6.96 -17.52 12.76
N ASN A 3 7.91 -18.13 12.05
CA ASN A 3 9.14 -17.44 11.63
C ASN A 3 8.85 -16.16 10.83
N GLY A 4 7.80 -16.19 10.00
CA GLY A 4 7.38 -15.02 9.20
C GLY A 4 6.82 -13.88 10.05
N GLU A 5 6.00 -14.18 11.05
CA GLU A 5 5.51 -13.19 12.02
C GLU A 5 6.67 -12.58 12.83
N MET A 6 7.59 -13.42 13.30
CA MET A 6 8.76 -12.97 14.06
C MET A 6 9.65 -12.05 13.22
N LEU A 7 9.95 -12.47 11.99
CA LEU A 7 10.77 -11.70 11.06
C LEU A 7 10.15 -10.33 10.81
N LEU A 8 8.85 -10.27 10.50
CA LEU A 8 8.17 -9.01 10.23
C LEU A 8 8.14 -8.10 11.47
N ILE A 9 7.86 -8.63 12.66
CA ILE A 9 7.89 -7.83 13.90
C ILE A 9 9.28 -7.24 14.13
N VAL A 10 10.34 -8.04 14.02
CA VAL A 10 11.71 -7.56 14.19
C VAL A 10 12.07 -6.53 13.14
N THR A 11 11.78 -6.80 11.86
CA THR A 11 12.06 -5.87 10.76
C THR A 11 11.35 -4.53 10.95
N PHE A 12 10.05 -4.53 11.27
CA PHE A 12 9.32 -3.29 11.50
C PHE A 12 9.75 -2.57 12.77
N SER A 13 10.15 -3.28 13.83
CA SER A 13 10.68 -2.65 15.04
C SER A 13 12.00 -1.94 14.77
N VAL A 14 12.92 -2.60 14.03
CA VAL A 14 14.19 -2.00 13.60
C VAL A 14 13.93 -0.81 12.67
N LEU A 15 13.01 -0.96 11.72
CA LEU A 15 12.64 0.13 10.81
C LEU A 15 12.06 1.32 11.57
N ALA A 16 11.19 1.10 12.56
CA ALA A 16 10.63 2.17 13.39
C ALA A 16 11.73 2.95 14.13
N LEU A 17 12.66 2.24 14.79
CA LEU A 17 13.78 2.88 15.50
C LEU A 17 14.69 3.65 14.54
N PHE A 18 14.99 3.07 13.39
CA PHE A 18 15.76 3.75 12.35
C PHE A 18 15.06 5.00 11.83
N SER A 19 13.77 4.91 11.51
CA SER A 19 12.96 6.03 11.01
C SER A 19 12.82 7.14 12.05
N ILE A 20 12.74 6.82 13.36
CA ILE A 20 12.77 7.83 14.43
C ILE A 20 14.11 8.58 14.44
N ALA A 21 15.22 7.86 14.32
CA ALA A 21 16.55 8.48 14.27
C ALA A 21 16.73 9.37 13.04
N VAL A 22 16.22 8.94 11.88
CA VAL A 22 16.22 9.75 10.65
C VAL A 22 15.33 10.98 10.79
N MET A 23 14.12 10.83 11.32
CA MET A 23 13.18 11.92 11.56
C MET A 23 13.79 13.01 12.46
N ALA A 24 14.47 12.61 13.53
CA ALA A 24 15.10 13.52 14.49
C ALA A 24 16.34 14.26 13.92
N LYS A 25 17.01 13.68 12.91
CA LYS A 25 18.21 14.25 12.28
C LYS A 25 17.96 14.89 10.92
N ALA A 26 16.71 14.88 10.43
CA ALA A 26 16.38 15.38 9.11
C ALA A 26 16.57 16.91 9.02
N HIS A 27 17.30 17.37 8.00
CA HIS A 27 17.52 18.80 7.76
C HIS A 27 16.35 19.51 7.06
N THR A 28 15.43 18.76 6.45
CA THR A 28 14.26 19.31 5.76
C THR A 28 12.97 18.75 6.34
N THR A 29 11.94 19.60 6.41
CA THR A 29 10.61 19.21 6.90
C THR A 29 10.00 18.09 6.07
N ALA A 30 10.21 18.11 4.74
CA ALA A 30 9.72 17.07 3.85
C ALA A 30 10.31 15.70 4.22
N TYR A 31 11.63 15.61 4.38
CA TYR A 31 12.28 14.33 4.71
C TYR A 31 11.90 13.84 6.12
N SER A 32 11.79 14.76 7.09
CA SER A 32 11.30 14.44 8.44
C SER A 32 9.86 13.89 8.41
N PHE A 33 8.98 14.48 7.60
CA PHE A 33 7.61 14.02 7.42
C PHE A 33 7.54 12.61 6.83
N HIS A 34 8.37 12.29 5.83
CA HIS A 34 8.42 10.94 5.27
C HIS A 34 8.89 9.93 6.33
N ALA A 35 9.95 10.25 7.06
CA ALA A 35 10.44 9.40 8.15
C ALA A 35 9.41 9.20 9.28
N PHE A 36 8.59 10.23 9.56
CA PHE A 36 7.45 10.12 10.47
C PHE A 36 6.40 9.13 9.96
N LEU A 37 6.01 9.19 8.67
CA LEU A 37 5.07 8.24 8.08
C LEU A 37 5.57 6.79 8.16
N PHE A 38 6.86 6.56 7.87
CA PHE A 38 7.48 5.23 8.02
C PHE A 38 7.49 4.75 9.48
N THR A 39 7.73 5.67 10.43
CA THR A 39 7.67 5.36 11.86
C THR A 39 6.27 4.90 12.26
N LEU A 40 5.24 5.69 11.94
CA LEU A 40 3.86 5.35 12.26
C LEU A 40 3.43 4.02 11.61
N ALA A 41 3.72 3.84 10.33
CA ALA A 41 3.36 2.62 9.61
C ALA A 41 4.07 1.38 10.19
N SER A 42 5.33 1.52 10.60
CA SER A 42 6.09 0.43 11.21
C SER A 42 5.55 0.06 12.59
N ILE A 43 5.28 1.04 13.44
CA ILE A 43 4.68 0.83 14.76
C ILE A 43 3.30 0.18 14.61
N ALA A 44 2.44 0.71 13.74
CA ALA A 44 1.13 0.13 13.47
C ALA A 44 1.23 -1.31 12.96
N SER A 45 2.22 -1.62 12.12
CA SER A 45 2.46 -2.99 11.62
C SER A 45 2.88 -3.94 12.74
N VAL A 46 3.75 -3.52 13.66
CA VAL A 46 4.13 -4.34 14.83
C VAL A 46 2.90 -4.67 15.67
N PHE A 47 2.09 -3.67 16.02
CA PHE A 47 0.87 -3.89 16.80
C PHE A 47 -0.14 -4.76 16.06
N ALA A 48 -0.37 -4.52 14.76
CA ALA A 48 -1.30 -5.31 13.96
C ALA A 48 -0.89 -6.78 13.88
N ILE A 49 0.41 -7.07 13.70
CA ILE A 49 0.92 -8.45 13.63
C ILE A 49 0.88 -9.11 15.02
N ALA A 50 1.27 -8.39 16.08
CA ALA A 50 1.22 -8.91 17.44
C ALA A 50 -0.21 -9.22 17.89
N ASN A 51 -1.15 -8.30 17.69
CA ASN A 51 -2.57 -8.52 18.01
C ASN A 51 -3.14 -9.67 17.18
N ARG A 52 -2.88 -9.71 15.87
CA ARG A 52 -3.27 -10.85 15.03
C ARG A 52 -2.73 -12.17 15.58
N TYR A 53 -1.48 -12.22 16.01
CA TYR A 53 -0.88 -13.42 16.56
C TYR A 53 -1.56 -13.88 17.85
N MET A 54 -1.93 -12.94 18.72
CA MET A 54 -2.64 -13.23 19.97
C MET A 54 -4.09 -13.68 19.74
N ASP A 55 -4.77 -13.11 18.73
CA ASP A 55 -6.18 -13.37 18.45
C ASP A 55 -6.42 -14.60 17.55
N ARG A 56 -5.42 -15.03 16.77
CA ARG A 56 -5.60 -16.14 15.84
C ARG A 56 -5.47 -17.51 16.52
N PRO A 57 -6.15 -18.55 16.01
CA PRO A 57 -5.88 -19.92 16.40
C PRO A 57 -4.41 -20.31 16.22
N ALA A 58 -3.93 -21.27 17.02
CA ALA A 58 -2.56 -21.78 16.91
C ALA A 58 -2.29 -22.41 15.53
N GLU A 59 -3.29 -23.08 14.97
CA GLU A 59 -3.26 -23.69 13.64
C GLU A 59 -3.20 -22.63 12.53
N LEU A 60 -2.36 -22.89 11.53
CA LEU A 60 -2.25 -22.01 10.37
C LEU A 60 -3.39 -22.25 9.38
N PRO A 61 -3.75 -21.25 8.55
CA PRO A 61 -4.77 -21.43 7.53
C PRO A 61 -4.44 -22.64 6.64
N PRO A 62 -5.37 -23.60 6.50
CA PRO A 62 -5.11 -24.80 5.73
C PRO A 62 -4.90 -24.45 4.27
N GLN A 63 -4.02 -25.19 3.58
CA GLN A 63 -3.74 -24.98 2.15
C GLN A 63 -4.91 -25.42 1.26
N THR A 64 -5.70 -26.38 1.73
CA THR A 64 -6.88 -26.91 1.04
C THR A 64 -8.05 -27.06 2.00
N ILE A 65 -9.28 -26.92 1.48
CA ILE A 65 -10.53 -27.17 2.19
C ILE A 65 -11.38 -28.06 1.28
N ASN A 66 -11.84 -29.21 1.78
CA ASN A 66 -12.66 -30.17 1.02
C ASN A 66 -12.03 -30.56 -0.34
N GLY A 67 -10.72 -30.81 -0.36
CA GLY A 67 -9.99 -31.19 -1.58
C GLY A 67 -9.78 -30.07 -2.60
N ARG A 68 -10.16 -28.82 -2.28
CA ARG A 68 -9.94 -27.65 -3.15
C ARG A 68 -8.94 -26.67 -2.52
N PRO A 69 -8.15 -25.94 -3.30
CA PRO A 69 -7.23 -24.93 -2.77
C PRO A 69 -7.95 -23.84 -1.97
N ASN A 70 -7.44 -23.52 -0.79
CA ASN A 70 -7.95 -22.43 0.05
C ASN A 70 -7.26 -21.12 -0.31
N TYR A 71 -7.76 -20.42 -1.31
CA TYR A 71 -7.15 -19.18 -1.80
C TYR A 71 -7.14 -18.04 -0.77
N ASN A 72 -6.03 -17.32 -0.71
CA ASN A 72 -5.89 -16.11 0.10
C ASN A 72 -6.54 -14.91 -0.61
N MET A 73 -7.86 -14.77 -0.45
CA MET A 73 -8.65 -13.75 -1.13
C MET A 73 -8.68 -12.39 -0.40
N GLY A 74 -8.23 -12.32 0.85
CA GLY A 74 -8.21 -11.06 1.62
C GLY A 74 -7.39 -9.96 0.94
N PRO A 75 -6.09 -10.19 0.66
CA PRO A 75 -5.22 -9.24 -0.05
C PRO A 75 -5.75 -8.87 -1.43
N VAL A 76 -6.33 -9.84 -2.16
CA VAL A 76 -6.94 -9.61 -3.48
C VAL A 76 -8.08 -8.60 -3.37
N LYS A 77 -9.03 -8.83 -2.46
CA LYS A 77 -10.19 -7.95 -2.27
C LYS A 77 -9.77 -6.54 -1.86
N VAL A 78 -8.82 -6.41 -0.95
CA VAL A 78 -8.30 -5.11 -0.51
C VAL A 78 -7.58 -4.40 -1.65
N GLY A 79 -6.71 -5.10 -2.39
CA GLY A 79 -6.05 -4.54 -3.56
C GLY A 79 -7.04 -4.10 -4.64
N THR A 80 -8.11 -4.85 -4.90
CA THR A 80 -9.18 -4.46 -5.83
C THR A 80 -9.91 -3.20 -5.35
N LEU A 81 -10.24 -3.10 -4.06
CA LEU A 81 -10.88 -1.91 -3.50
C LEU A 81 -9.96 -0.68 -3.63
N LEU A 82 -8.68 -0.83 -3.30
CA LEU A 82 -7.69 0.23 -3.43
C LEU A 82 -7.47 0.64 -4.88
N ALA A 83 -7.50 -0.30 -5.83
CA ALA A 83 -7.48 0.00 -7.26
C ALA A 83 -8.65 0.92 -7.64
N VAL A 84 -9.89 0.58 -7.24
CA VAL A 84 -11.06 1.43 -7.55
C VAL A 84 -10.92 2.81 -6.91
N PHE A 85 -10.52 2.87 -5.64
CA PHE A 85 -10.30 4.14 -4.93
C PHE A 85 -9.28 5.03 -5.66
N TRP A 86 -8.10 4.49 -5.97
CA TRP A 86 -7.06 5.24 -6.67
C TRP A 86 -7.42 5.55 -8.13
N GLY A 87 -8.22 4.70 -8.78
CA GLY A 87 -8.79 4.98 -10.10
C GLY A 87 -9.66 6.21 -10.07
N ILE A 88 -10.59 6.31 -9.11
CA ILE A 88 -11.44 7.48 -8.92
C ILE A 88 -10.58 8.73 -8.65
N ALA A 89 -9.62 8.64 -7.72
CA ALA A 89 -8.75 9.77 -7.38
C ALA A 89 -7.90 10.23 -8.58
N GLY A 90 -7.23 9.30 -9.27
CA GLY A 90 -6.39 9.59 -10.43
C GLY A 90 -7.17 10.18 -11.60
N PHE A 91 -8.35 9.63 -11.91
CA PHE A 91 -9.20 10.14 -13.00
C PHE A 91 -9.81 11.50 -12.64
N LEU A 92 -10.18 11.74 -11.37
CA LEU A 92 -10.64 13.05 -10.92
C LEU A 92 -9.56 14.12 -11.11
N VAL A 93 -8.30 13.86 -10.69
CA VAL A 93 -7.19 14.79 -10.94
C VAL A 93 -6.98 14.97 -12.45
N GLY A 94 -7.16 13.93 -13.25
CA GLY A 94 -7.13 14.00 -14.72
C GLY A 94 -8.15 14.98 -15.30
N VAL A 95 -9.39 14.93 -14.81
CA VAL A 95 -10.44 15.89 -15.18
C VAL A 95 -10.08 17.30 -14.74
N ILE A 96 -9.55 17.48 -13.52
CA ILE A 96 -9.13 18.80 -13.02
C ILE A 96 -8.05 19.40 -13.92
N ILE A 97 -6.99 18.65 -14.25
CA ILE A 97 -5.90 19.20 -15.08
C ILE A 97 -6.34 19.42 -16.53
N ALA A 98 -7.30 18.64 -17.04
CA ALA A 98 -7.92 18.91 -18.35
C ALA A 98 -8.71 20.24 -18.33
N LEU A 99 -9.46 20.50 -17.25
CA LEU A 99 -10.16 21.75 -17.05
C LEU A 99 -9.20 22.94 -16.88
N GLN A 100 -8.02 22.76 -16.27
CA GLN A 100 -7.00 23.81 -16.18
C GLN A 100 -6.40 24.20 -17.53
N LEU A 101 -6.34 23.27 -18.49
CA LEU A 101 -5.95 23.58 -19.87
C LEU A 101 -7.04 24.37 -20.61
N ALA A 102 -8.31 24.06 -20.36
CA ALA A 102 -9.44 24.77 -20.98
C ALA A 102 -9.70 26.14 -20.33
N PHE A 103 -9.57 26.23 -19.00
CA PHE A 103 -9.86 27.40 -18.18
C PHE A 103 -8.69 27.63 -17.20
N PRO A 104 -7.65 28.39 -17.60
CA PRO A 104 -6.46 28.59 -16.78
C PRO A 104 -6.71 29.16 -15.37
N VAL A 105 -7.82 29.88 -15.17
CA VAL A 105 -8.26 30.40 -13.85
C VAL A 105 -8.40 29.30 -12.78
N LEU A 106 -8.65 28.05 -13.18
CA LEU A 106 -8.77 26.90 -12.28
C LEU A 106 -7.41 26.43 -11.70
N ASN A 107 -6.31 27.11 -12.00
CA ASN A 107 -5.05 26.93 -11.28
C ASN A 107 -5.06 27.63 -9.91
N PHE A 108 -5.96 28.60 -9.70
CA PHE A 108 -6.14 29.38 -8.46
C PHE A 108 -4.90 30.15 -7.97
N ASP A 109 -3.84 30.25 -8.77
CA ASP A 109 -2.54 30.83 -8.40
C ASP A 109 -1.93 30.24 -7.11
N LEU A 110 -2.32 29.02 -6.76
CA LEU A 110 -1.82 28.29 -5.61
C LEU A 110 -0.77 27.25 -6.04
N PRO A 111 0.31 27.08 -5.27
CA PRO A 111 1.41 26.19 -5.66
C PRO A 111 0.99 24.72 -5.73
N PHE A 112 -0.01 24.28 -4.96
CA PHE A 112 -0.45 22.88 -4.89
C PHE A 112 -1.54 22.52 -5.91
N THR A 113 -2.28 23.49 -6.45
CA THR A 113 -3.25 23.25 -7.53
C THR A 113 -2.69 23.55 -8.92
N ALA A 114 -1.46 24.06 -9.03
CA ALA A 114 -0.87 24.37 -10.33
C ALA A 114 -0.76 23.13 -11.23
N PHE A 115 -1.14 23.28 -12.50
CA PHE A 115 -1.11 22.23 -13.53
C PHE A 115 0.23 21.48 -13.58
N GLY A 116 1.34 22.22 -13.46
CA GLY A 116 2.69 21.66 -13.49
C GLY A 116 2.98 20.66 -12.36
N ARG A 117 2.30 20.76 -11.21
CA ARG A 117 2.43 19.81 -10.09
C ARG A 117 1.35 18.73 -10.11
N LEU A 118 0.13 19.08 -10.49
CA LEU A 118 -0.98 18.11 -10.57
C LEU A 118 -0.79 17.10 -11.71
N ARG A 119 -0.08 17.44 -12.80
CA ARG A 119 0.15 16.51 -13.92
C ARG A 119 1.03 15.31 -13.53
N PRO A 120 2.19 15.48 -12.88
CA PRO A 120 2.94 14.36 -12.31
C PRO A 120 2.12 13.56 -11.30
N LEU A 121 1.33 14.23 -10.45
CA LEU A 121 0.44 13.56 -9.49
C LEU A 121 -0.60 12.68 -10.20
N HIS A 122 -1.28 13.19 -11.22
CA HIS A 122 -2.23 12.42 -12.05
C HIS A 122 -1.57 11.19 -12.68
N THR A 123 -0.42 11.39 -13.32
CA THR A 123 0.32 10.31 -13.98
C THR A 123 0.68 9.20 -12.99
N SER A 124 1.27 9.56 -11.85
CA SER A 124 1.65 8.60 -10.81
C SER A 124 0.42 7.91 -10.20
N ALA A 125 -0.66 8.64 -9.95
CA ALA A 125 -1.91 8.09 -9.42
C ALA A 125 -2.57 7.10 -10.40
N VAL A 126 -2.61 7.41 -11.69
CA VAL A 126 -3.23 6.50 -12.67
C VAL A 126 -2.35 5.29 -12.97
N ILE A 127 -1.04 5.48 -13.11
CA ILE A 127 -0.13 4.39 -13.48
C ILE A 127 0.18 3.49 -12.29
N PHE A 128 0.73 4.07 -11.22
CA PHE A 128 1.20 3.29 -10.08
C PHE A 128 0.08 3.04 -9.07
N ALA A 129 -0.71 4.05 -8.71
CA ALA A 129 -1.73 3.83 -7.70
C ALA A 129 -2.89 2.96 -8.20
N PHE A 130 -3.54 3.36 -9.28
CA PHE A 130 -4.60 2.58 -9.93
C PHE A 130 -4.03 1.34 -10.63
N GLY A 131 -3.20 1.53 -11.65
CA GLY A 131 -2.68 0.43 -12.47
C GLY A 131 -1.86 -0.59 -11.66
N GLY A 132 -1.03 -0.14 -10.72
CA GLY A 132 -0.28 -1.03 -9.83
C GLY A 132 -1.16 -1.87 -8.92
N ASN A 133 -2.19 -1.29 -8.28
CA ASN A 133 -3.14 -2.09 -7.48
C ASN A 133 -3.95 -3.07 -8.36
N VAL A 134 -4.34 -2.68 -9.58
CA VAL A 134 -4.98 -3.60 -10.55
C VAL A 134 -4.07 -4.79 -10.83
N LEU A 135 -2.79 -4.54 -11.14
CA LEU A 135 -1.81 -5.58 -11.45
C LEU A 135 -1.55 -6.50 -10.25
N ILE A 136 -1.39 -5.95 -9.05
CA ILE A 136 -1.16 -6.74 -7.83
C ILE A 136 -2.37 -7.64 -7.55
N ALA A 137 -3.57 -7.07 -7.50
CA ALA A 137 -4.78 -7.83 -7.19
C ALA A 137 -5.05 -8.92 -8.24
N THR A 138 -4.90 -8.58 -9.52
CA THR A 138 -5.08 -9.53 -10.63
C THR A 138 -4.03 -10.62 -10.59
N SER A 139 -2.76 -10.29 -10.39
CA SER A 139 -1.67 -11.28 -10.31
C SER A 139 -1.89 -12.25 -9.16
N PHE A 140 -2.25 -11.75 -7.97
CA PHE A 140 -2.57 -12.56 -6.80
C PHE A 140 -3.80 -13.45 -7.02
N TYR A 141 -4.80 -12.96 -7.74
CA TYR A 141 -5.99 -13.74 -8.09
C TYR A 141 -5.67 -14.85 -9.10
N VAL A 142 -4.94 -14.51 -10.17
CA VAL A 142 -4.66 -15.38 -11.31
C VAL A 142 -3.66 -16.46 -10.92
N VAL A 143 -2.53 -16.10 -10.29
CA VAL A 143 -1.47 -17.06 -9.95
C VAL A 143 -1.99 -18.20 -9.08
N GLN A 144 -2.90 -17.90 -8.15
CA GLN A 144 -3.52 -18.91 -7.30
C GLN A 144 -4.39 -19.91 -8.09
N ARG A 145 -5.13 -19.42 -9.08
CA ARG A 145 -6.05 -20.24 -9.89
C ARG A 145 -5.32 -21.05 -10.95
N THR A 146 -4.30 -20.47 -11.57
CA THR A 146 -3.52 -21.15 -12.59
C THR A 146 -2.61 -22.21 -11.99
N SER A 147 -2.03 -21.96 -10.81
CA SER A 147 -1.22 -22.95 -10.08
C SER A 147 -2.05 -23.91 -9.22
N ARG A 148 -3.32 -23.61 -9.00
CA ARG A 148 -4.20 -24.31 -8.04
C ARG A 148 -3.58 -24.39 -6.64
N ALA A 149 -2.90 -23.33 -6.21
CA ALA A 149 -2.28 -23.23 -4.89
C ALA A 149 -2.66 -21.90 -4.21
N ARG A 150 -2.64 -21.88 -2.87
CA ARG A 150 -2.75 -20.65 -2.08
C ARG A 150 -1.47 -19.82 -2.25
N LEU A 151 -1.57 -18.49 -2.13
CA LEU A 151 -0.38 -17.62 -2.11
C LEU A 151 0.63 -18.07 -1.04
N ALA A 152 1.91 -17.95 -1.40
CA ALA A 152 3.01 -18.24 -0.50
C ALA A 152 3.00 -17.25 0.68
N GLY A 153 3.01 -17.80 1.90
CA GLY A 153 2.95 -17.02 3.12
C GLY A 153 1.57 -16.43 3.40
N ASP A 154 1.25 -16.30 4.68
CA ASP A 154 -0.03 -15.72 5.10
C ASP A 154 0.04 -14.19 5.18
N LEU A 155 1.15 -13.65 5.67
CA LEU A 155 1.40 -12.20 5.80
C LEU A 155 2.11 -11.57 4.61
N ALA A 156 2.86 -12.34 3.81
CA ALA A 156 3.64 -11.78 2.69
C ALA A 156 2.76 -11.05 1.65
N PRO A 157 1.58 -11.59 1.24
CA PRO A 157 0.68 -10.85 0.36
C PRO A 157 0.16 -9.54 0.96
N TRP A 158 -0.06 -9.50 2.28
CA TRP A 158 -0.49 -8.29 2.98
C TRP A 158 0.61 -7.24 3.05
N PHE A 159 1.86 -7.66 3.29
CA PHE A 159 3.02 -6.77 3.22
C PHE A 159 3.11 -6.09 1.85
N VAL A 160 2.92 -6.84 0.77
CA VAL A 160 2.95 -6.27 -0.59
C VAL A 160 1.80 -5.28 -0.80
N VAL A 161 0.55 -5.66 -0.52
CA VAL A 161 -0.61 -4.78 -0.78
C VAL A 161 -0.55 -3.51 0.08
N LEU A 162 -0.33 -3.65 1.39
CA LEU A 162 -0.32 -2.50 2.30
C LEU A 162 0.94 -1.65 2.12
N GLY A 163 2.11 -2.27 1.95
CA GLY A 163 3.37 -1.58 1.71
C GLY A 163 3.37 -0.80 0.39
N TYR A 164 2.78 -1.36 -0.67
CA TYR A 164 2.62 -0.66 -1.94
C TYR A 164 1.74 0.58 -1.82
N ASN A 165 0.67 0.51 -1.02
CA ASN A 165 -0.20 1.67 -0.78
C ASN A 165 0.42 2.70 0.15
N LEU A 166 1.27 2.30 1.10
CA LEU A 166 2.12 3.24 1.83
C LEU A 166 3.06 3.98 0.87
N PHE A 167 3.71 3.27 -0.05
CA PHE A 167 4.57 3.87 -1.08
C PHE A 167 3.81 4.90 -1.92
N ILE A 168 2.58 4.60 -2.35
CA ILE A 168 1.74 5.54 -3.10
C ILE A 168 1.45 6.81 -2.29
N VAL A 169 1.07 6.67 -1.01
CA VAL A 169 0.77 7.81 -0.14
C VAL A 169 2.01 8.68 0.11
N VAL A 170 3.19 8.06 0.20
CA VAL A 170 4.46 8.76 0.39
C VAL A 170 4.93 9.45 -0.89
N ALA A 171 4.60 8.92 -2.07
CA ALA A 171 5.00 9.47 -3.36
C ALA A 171 4.12 10.64 -3.85
N GLY A 172 2.96 10.86 -3.22
CA GLY A 172 1.97 11.89 -3.58
C GLY A 172 2.28 13.29 -3.06
#